data_AF-A0AAN8FW59-F1
#
_entry.id   AF-A0AAN8FW59-F1
#
_cell.length_a   1.000
_cell.length_b   1.000
_cell.length_c   1.000
_cell.angle_alpha   90.00
_cell.angle_beta   90.00
_cell.angle_gamma   90.00
#
_symmetry.space_group_name_H-M   'P 1'
#
loop_
_entity.id
_entity.type
_entity.pdbx_description
1 polymer ?
#
loop_
_entity_poly.entity_id
_entity_poly.type
_entity_poly.pdbx_seq_one_letter_code
_entity_poly.pdbx_strand_id
1 'polypeptide(L)'
;MVCWTCIAVWLPVASVIAYFLLARKNKKQVAIRNHDWKSDVVYLYQFPRSKTIPNLSPFCLKIETFLKVNKIPYRACSTLIGRSQYGMLPFIELNGEHIADSQIIINRLTDHFKVKVEPELLLNVFYFLLFFL
;
A
#
# COMPACT_ATOMS: atom_id res chain seq x y z
N MET A 1 42.67 22.34 18.81
CA MET A 1 42.92 22.71 17.40
C MET A 1 42.18 21.71 16.53
N VAL A 2 40.89 21.95 16.27
CA VAL A 2 40.05 21.01 15.49
C VAL A 2 40.34 21.29 14.01
N CYS A 3 40.82 20.27 13.31
CA CYS A 3 41.33 20.39 11.94
C CYS A 3 40.21 20.88 11.02
N TRP A 4 40.41 22.04 10.36
CA TRP A 4 39.40 22.66 9.47
C TRP A 4 38.94 21.73 8.34
N THR A 5 39.72 20.69 8.04
CA THR A 5 39.39 19.64 7.08
C THR A 5 38.18 18.81 7.48
N CYS A 6 37.89 18.64 8.77
CA CYS A 6 36.73 17.89 9.22
C CYS A 6 35.42 18.67 8.96
N ILE A 7 35.42 19.99 9.16
CA ILE A 7 34.21 20.82 9.00
C ILE A 7 33.79 20.88 7.53
N ALA A 8 34.76 20.96 6.60
CA ALA A 8 34.51 21.02 5.17
C ALA A 8 33.88 19.74 4.58
N VAL A 9 34.10 18.57 5.21
CA VAL A 9 33.53 17.29 4.75
C VAL A 9 32.18 17.01 5.43
N TRP A 10 32.04 17.30 6.71
CA TRP A 10 30.82 16.98 7.46
C TRP A 10 29.66 17.95 7.20
N LEU A 11 29.93 19.22 6.88
CA LEU A 11 28.89 20.19 6.50
C LEU A 11 28.10 19.81 5.23
N PRO A 12 28.73 19.47 4.08
CA PRO A 12 28.00 19.07 2.89
C PRO A 12 27.29 17.72 3.09
N VAL A 13 27.89 16.78 3.83
CA VAL A 13 27.24 15.50 4.16
C VAL A 13 25.98 15.73 5.01
N ALA A 14 26.06 16.57 6.04
CA ALA A 14 24.90 16.93 6.86
C ALA A 14 23.82 17.67 6.05
N SER A 15 24.23 18.55 5.13
CA SER A 15 23.32 19.28 4.23
C SER A 15 22.59 18.33 3.27
N VAL A 16 23.30 17.38 2.66
CA VAL A 16 22.70 16.36 1.78
C VAL A 16 21.74 15.46 2.57
N ILE A 17 22.13 15.01 3.77
CA ILE A 17 21.26 14.22 4.65
C ILE A 17 20.01 15.02 5.03
N ALA A 18 20.17 16.28 5.46
CA ALA A 18 19.05 17.16 5.79
C ALA A 18 18.12 17.39 4.59
N TYR A 19 18.67 17.61 3.39
CA TYR A 19 17.91 17.73 2.15
C TYR A 19 17.08 16.48 1.87
N PHE A 20 17.67 15.28 1.97
CA PHE A 20 16.94 14.02 1.77
C PHE A 20 15.87 13.78 2.85
N LEU A 21 16.12 14.17 4.10
CA LEU A 21 15.14 14.06 5.19
C LEU A 21 13.97 15.06 5.03
N LEU A 22 14.25 16.28 4.56
CA LEU A 22 13.24 17.30 4.29
C LEU A 22 12.41 16.96 3.03
N ALA A 23 13.04 16.46 1.97
CA ALA A 23 12.36 16.00 0.76
C ALA A 23 11.37 14.86 1.05
N ARG A 24 11.65 14.03 2.07
CA ARG A 24 10.78 12.91 2.48
C ARG A 24 9.45 13.36 3.11
N LYS A 25 9.36 14.58 3.66
CA LYS A 25 8.16 15.05 4.40
C LYS A 25 7.00 15.49 3.52
N ASN A 26 7.18 15.61 2.20
CA ASN A 26 6.19 16.22 1.29
C ASN A 26 5.27 15.20 0.58
N LYS A 27 4.80 14.16 1.28
CA LYS A 27 3.74 13.29 0.72
C LYS A 27 2.39 13.93 0.98
N LYS A 28 1.83 14.59 -0.05
CA LYS A 28 0.46 15.13 -0.03
C LYS A 28 -0.51 13.96 0.17
N GLN A 29 -1.20 13.92 1.31
CA GLN A 29 -2.24 12.92 1.55
C GLN A 29 -3.38 13.17 0.57
N VAL A 30 -3.74 12.14 -0.19
CA VAL A 30 -4.86 12.21 -1.14
C VAL A 30 -6.17 12.20 -0.36
N ALA A 31 -7.11 13.05 -0.77
CA ALA A 31 -8.44 13.11 -0.18
C ALA A 31 -9.11 11.72 -0.27
N ILE A 32 -9.61 11.26 0.87
CA ILE A 32 -10.32 9.99 1.02
C ILE A 32 -11.65 10.10 0.26
N ARG A 33 -12.06 9.04 -0.43
CA ARG A 33 -13.38 8.99 -1.08
C ARG A 33 -14.49 8.79 -0.06
N ASN A 34 -14.35 7.82 0.83
CA ASN A 34 -15.36 7.54 1.84
C ASN A 34 -15.13 8.41 3.08
N HIS A 35 -16.05 9.34 3.35
CA HIS A 35 -16.00 10.20 4.52
C HIS A 35 -16.61 9.51 5.77
N ASP A 36 -17.56 8.59 5.56
CA ASP A 36 -18.22 7.79 6.61
C ASP A 36 -17.54 6.42 6.82
N TRP A 37 -16.23 6.43 7.04
CA TRP A 37 -15.46 5.20 7.25
C TRP A 37 -15.61 4.67 8.69
N LYS A 38 -15.57 3.34 8.85
CA LYS A 38 -15.54 2.67 10.16
C LYS A 38 -14.11 2.35 10.56
N SER A 39 -13.79 2.50 11.85
CA SER A 39 -12.48 2.12 12.40
C SER A 39 -12.19 0.65 12.13
N ASP A 40 -10.95 0.37 11.74
CA ASP A 40 -10.39 -0.98 11.54
C ASP A 40 -11.06 -1.81 10.46
N VAL A 41 -11.85 -1.16 9.59
CA VAL A 41 -12.42 -1.78 8.40
C VAL A 41 -11.66 -1.28 7.17
N VAL A 42 -11.12 -2.22 6.39
CA VAL A 42 -10.38 -1.89 5.18
C VAL A 42 -11.37 -1.66 4.02
N TYR A 43 -11.33 -0.48 3.40
CA TYR A 43 -12.10 -0.21 2.19
C TYR A 43 -11.21 -0.46 0.97
N LEU A 44 -11.39 -1.61 0.32
CA LEU A 44 -10.59 -2.04 -0.83
C LEU A 44 -11.24 -1.56 -2.13
N TYR A 45 -10.56 -0.69 -2.86
CA TYR A 45 -10.97 -0.25 -4.18
C TYR A 45 -10.32 -1.11 -5.26
N GLN A 46 -11.15 -1.72 -6.09
CA GLN A 46 -10.70 -2.67 -7.11
C GLN A 46 -11.64 -2.68 -8.32
N PHE A 47 -11.24 -3.40 -9.37
CA PHE A 47 -12.11 -3.60 -10.54
C PHE A 47 -13.41 -4.35 -10.15
N PRO A 48 -14.51 -4.10 -10.87
CA PRO A 48 -15.75 -4.83 -10.64
C PRO A 48 -15.53 -6.33 -10.86
N ARG A 49 -16.15 -7.14 -10.00
CA ARG A 49 -16.12 -8.60 -10.14
C ARG A 49 -16.97 -9.02 -11.34
N SER A 50 -16.48 -9.98 -12.10
CA SER A 50 -17.27 -10.67 -13.13
C SER A 50 -17.92 -11.94 -12.54
N LYS A 51 -18.86 -12.54 -13.27
CA LYS A 51 -19.47 -13.83 -12.88
C LYS A 51 -18.45 -14.98 -12.88
N THR A 52 -17.45 -14.89 -13.75
CA THR A 52 -16.48 -15.96 -14.00
C THR A 52 -15.13 -15.73 -13.31
N ILE A 53 -14.73 -14.46 -13.12
CA ILE A 53 -13.40 -14.11 -12.62
C ILE A 53 -13.56 -13.16 -11.40
N PRO A 54 -12.87 -13.43 -10.28
CA PRO A 54 -12.97 -12.61 -9.08
C PRO A 54 -12.46 -11.17 -9.29
N ASN A 55 -11.40 -10.97 -10.08
CA ASN A 55 -10.92 -9.65 -10.45
C ASN A 55 -10.06 -9.71 -11.74
N LEU A 56 -10.09 -8.67 -12.55
CA LEU A 56 -9.33 -8.58 -13.81
C LEU A 56 -7.83 -8.37 -13.58
N SER A 57 -7.45 -7.73 -12.46
CA SER A 57 -6.05 -7.47 -12.15
C SER A 57 -5.51 -8.44 -11.10
N PRO A 58 -4.34 -9.05 -11.34
CA PRO A 58 -3.74 -9.98 -10.37
C PRO A 58 -3.35 -9.26 -9.08
N PHE A 59 -2.99 -7.97 -9.14
CA PHE A 59 -2.69 -7.18 -7.94
C PHE A 59 -3.92 -6.98 -7.04
N CYS A 60 -5.10 -6.78 -7.65
CA CYS A 60 -6.34 -6.70 -6.89
C CYS A 60 -6.65 -8.04 -6.19
N LEU A 61 -6.46 -9.17 -6.91
CA LEU A 61 -6.59 -10.51 -6.32
C LEU A 61 -5.62 -10.76 -5.18
N LYS A 62 -4.39 -10.27 -5.29
CA LYS A 62 -3.36 -10.37 -4.24
C LYS A 62 -3.84 -9.78 -2.93
N ILE A 63 -4.37 -8.55 -2.97
CA ILE A 63 -4.85 -7.85 -1.77
C ILE A 63 -6.14 -8.47 -1.25
N GLU A 64 -7.07 -8.81 -2.14
CA GLU A 64 -8.33 -9.42 -1.72
C GLU A 64 -8.10 -10.77 -1.02
N THR A 65 -7.21 -11.59 -1.58
CA THR A 65 -6.83 -12.88 -1.00
C THR A 65 -6.13 -12.69 0.34
N PHE A 66 -5.20 -11.73 0.44
CA PHE A 66 -4.52 -11.39 1.69
C PHE A 66 -5.51 -11.05 2.81
N LEU A 67 -6.50 -10.20 2.53
CA LEU A 67 -7.52 -9.82 3.50
C LEU A 67 -8.37 -11.02 3.92
N LYS A 68 -8.77 -11.87 2.96
CA LYS A 68 -9.57 -13.09 3.22
C LYS A 68 -8.83 -14.12 4.07
N VAL A 69 -7.58 -14.45 3.73
CA VAL A 69 -6.79 -15.46 4.45
C VAL A 69 -6.56 -15.03 5.90
N ASN A 70 -6.28 -13.74 6.11
CA ASN A 70 -6.04 -13.19 7.44
C ASN A 70 -7.32 -12.80 8.20
N LYS A 71 -8.50 -13.08 7.63
CA LYS A 71 -9.81 -12.76 8.22
C LYS A 71 -9.94 -11.28 8.63
N ILE A 72 -9.29 -10.39 7.88
CA ILE A 72 -9.33 -8.95 8.12
C ILE A 72 -10.68 -8.42 7.60
N PRO A 73 -11.45 -7.67 8.40
CA PRO A 73 -12.72 -7.11 7.97
C PRO A 73 -12.48 -6.08 6.86
N TYR A 74 -13.11 -6.30 5.72
CA TYR A 74 -12.98 -5.40 4.57
C TYR A 74 -14.28 -5.22 3.79
N ARG A 75 -14.41 -4.07 3.14
CA ARG A 75 -15.48 -3.75 2.18
C ARG A 75 -14.87 -3.63 0.80
N ALA A 76 -15.35 -4.42 -0.15
CA ALA A 76 -14.96 -4.30 -1.56
C ALA A 76 -15.75 -3.19 -2.24
N CYS A 77 -15.07 -2.13 -2.66
CA CYS A 77 -15.60 -1.02 -3.42
C CYS A 77 -15.20 -1.21 -4.90
N SER A 78 -16.13 -1.68 -5.73
CA SER A 78 -15.89 -1.79 -7.17
C SER A 78 -15.87 -0.41 -7.80
N THR A 79 -14.82 -0.09 -8.56
CA THR A 79 -14.68 1.22 -9.18
C THR A 79 -13.96 1.10 -10.52
N LEU A 80 -14.51 1.74 -11.57
CA LEU A 80 -13.91 1.77 -12.90
C LEU A 80 -13.11 3.07 -13.17
N ILE A 81 -13.59 4.20 -12.65
CA ILE A 81 -13.05 5.53 -12.94
C ILE A 81 -12.11 6.01 -11.82
N GLY A 82 -12.38 5.59 -10.59
CA GLY A 82 -11.60 5.97 -9.44
C GLY A 82 -10.29 5.20 -9.29
N ARG A 83 -9.19 5.93 -9.44
CA ARG A 83 -7.82 5.43 -9.34
C ARG A 83 -7.15 5.91 -8.05
N SER A 84 -6.04 5.27 -7.70
CA SER A 84 -5.19 5.67 -6.58
C SER A 84 -4.42 6.96 -6.85
N GLN A 85 -3.66 7.43 -5.85
CA GLN A 85 -2.69 8.52 -6.01
C GLN A 85 -1.71 8.33 -7.20
N TYR A 86 -1.45 7.07 -7.59
CA TYR A 86 -0.56 6.71 -8.70
C TYR A 86 -1.31 6.40 -10.00
N GLY A 87 -2.63 6.58 -10.05
CA GLY A 87 -3.42 6.28 -11.25
C GLY A 87 -3.70 4.78 -11.45
N MET A 88 -3.33 3.91 -10.51
CA MET A 88 -3.50 2.45 -10.61
C MET A 88 -4.45 1.88 -9.54
N LEU A 89 -5.05 0.73 -9.83
CA LEU A 89 -5.73 -0.14 -8.86
C LEU A 89 -4.82 -1.33 -8.54
N PRO A 90 -4.89 -1.94 -7.34
CA PRO A 90 -5.76 -1.62 -6.21
C PRO A 90 -5.21 -0.50 -5.31
N PHE A 91 -6.10 0.13 -4.55
CA PHE A 91 -5.75 0.93 -3.37
C PHE A 91 -6.73 0.68 -2.24
N ILE A 92 -6.34 1.03 -1.02
CA ILE A 92 -7.20 0.91 0.15
C ILE A 92 -7.37 2.26 0.85
N GLU A 93 -8.46 2.36 1.58
CA GLU A 93 -8.66 3.37 2.61
C GLU A 93 -8.81 2.67 3.96
N LEU A 94 -7.98 3.03 4.92
CA LEU A 94 -7.99 2.47 6.28
C LEU A 94 -7.83 3.61 7.28
N ASN A 95 -8.79 3.75 8.20
CA ASN A 95 -8.75 4.77 9.26
C ASN A 95 -8.51 6.21 8.74
N GLY A 96 -9.10 6.52 7.57
CA GLY A 96 -8.90 7.80 6.89
C GLY A 96 -7.55 7.96 6.18
N GLU A 97 -6.75 6.91 6.07
CA GLU A 97 -5.49 6.93 5.32
C GLU A 97 -5.70 6.28 3.94
N HIS A 98 -5.38 7.01 2.87
CA HIS A 98 -5.32 6.46 1.51
C HIS A 98 -3.97 5.80 1.27
N ILE A 99 -3.96 4.49 1.01
CA ILE A 99 -2.75 3.71 0.79
C ILE A 99 -2.84 3.02 -0.57
N ALA A 100 -1.85 3.31 -1.42
CA ALA A 100 -1.72 2.73 -2.76
C ALA A 100 -0.46 1.88 -2.87
N ASP A 101 -0.37 1.10 -3.96
CA ASP A 101 0.65 0.07 -4.21
C ASP A 101 0.45 -1.22 -3.41
N SER A 102 0.39 -2.36 -4.11
CA SER A 102 0.10 -3.65 -3.50
C SER A 102 1.08 -4.09 -2.40
N GLN A 103 2.37 -3.77 -2.52
CA GLN A 103 3.37 -4.15 -1.51
C GLN A 103 3.27 -3.25 -0.28
N ILE A 104 3.11 -1.95 -0.51
CA ILE A 104 2.95 -0.98 0.57
C ILE A 104 1.67 -1.29 1.38
N ILE A 105 0.57 -1.63 0.69
CA ILE A 105 -0.68 -2.04 1.31
C ILE A 105 -0.47 -3.24 2.22
N ILE A 106 0.15 -4.31 1.74
CA ILE A 106 0.38 -5.52 2.55
C ILE A 106 1.23 -5.19 3.77
N ASN A 107 2.33 -4.46 3.62
CA ASN A 107 3.19 -4.09 4.74
C ASN A 107 2.41 -3.28 5.80
N ARG A 108 1.64 -2.28 5.34
CA ARG A 108 0.85 -1.44 6.24
C ARG A 108 -0.23 -2.23 6.98
N LEU A 109 -0.92 -3.14 6.30
CA LEU A 109 -1.91 -4.02 6.92
C LEU A 109 -1.26 -5.02 7.89
N THR A 110 -0.09 -5.53 7.55
CA THR A 110 0.69 -6.45 8.39
C THR A 110 1.06 -5.78 9.70
N ASP A 111 1.59 -4.56 9.63
CA ASP A 111 1.96 -3.76 10.80
C ASP A 111 0.74 -3.40 11.64
N HIS A 112 -0.36 -2.98 10.98
CA HIS A 112 -1.58 -2.53 11.65
C HIS A 112 -2.31 -3.67 12.38
N PHE A 113 -2.52 -4.80 11.70
CA PHE A 113 -3.25 -5.95 12.25
C PHE A 113 -2.34 -6.99 12.94
N LYS A 114 -1.02 -6.72 13.02
CA LYS A 114 0.00 -7.60 13.61
C LYS A 114 -0.06 -9.03 13.08
N VAL A 115 -0.27 -9.15 11.78
CA VAL A 115 -0.38 -10.45 11.09
C VAL A 115 1.02 -11.02 10.87
N LYS A 116 1.19 -12.34 11.08
CA LYS A 116 2.41 -13.03 10.62
C LYS A 116 2.21 -13.44 9.17
N VAL A 117 2.89 -12.76 8.27
CA VAL A 117 2.80 -13.05 6.84
C VAL A 117 3.99 -13.91 6.45
N GLU A 118 3.72 -15.13 5.98
CA GLU A 118 4.72 -15.92 5.27
C GLU A 118 4.78 -15.45 3.81
N PRO A 119 5.90 -14.85 3.36
CA PRO A 119 6.00 -14.26 2.02
C PRO A 119 5.85 -15.30 0.91
N GLU A 120 6.23 -16.56 1.17
CA GLU A 120 6.13 -17.66 0.22
C GLU A 120 4.68 -18.03 -0.10
N LEU A 121 3.77 -17.95 0.88
CA LEU A 121 2.37 -18.30 0.68
C LEU A 121 1.66 -17.32 -0.28
N LEU A 122 1.99 -16.02 -0.16
CA LEU A 122 1.43 -14.98 -1.03
C LEU A 122 2.01 -15.02 -2.45
N LEU A 123 3.29 -15.35 -2.60
CA LEU A 123 3.88 -15.57 -3.93
C LEU A 123 3.24 -16.80 -4.58
N ASN A 124 3.17 -17.93 -3.87
CA ASN A 124 2.66 -19.18 -4.44
C ASN A 124 1.20 -19.08 -4.86
N VAL A 125 0.34 -18.43 -4.07
CA VAL A 125 -1.06 -18.20 -4.46
C VAL A 125 -1.17 -17.23 -5.65
N PHE A 126 -0.30 -16.22 -5.73
CA PHE A 126 -0.27 -15.30 -6.87
C PHE A 126 0.18 -15.98 -8.16
N TYR A 127 1.26 -16.77 -8.11
CA TYR A 127 1.75 -17.54 -9.26
C TYR A 127 0.76 -18.61 -9.68
N PHE A 128 0.13 -19.31 -8.72
CA PHE A 128 -0.90 -20.30 -9.02
C PHE A 128 -2.10 -19.66 -9.74
N LEU A 129 -2.62 -18.54 -9.24
CA LEU A 129 -3.74 -17.85 -9.90
C LEU A 129 -3.38 -17.28 -11.27
N LEU A 130 -2.13 -16.85 -11.49
CA LEU A 130 -1.66 -16.35 -12.79
C LEU A 130 -1.46 -17.48 -13.82
N PHE A 131 -1.22 -18.72 -13.38
CA PHE A 131 -0.98 -19.87 -14.26
C PHE A 131 -2.27 -20.59 -14.67
N PHE A 132 -3.37 -20.39 -13.94
CA PHE A 132 -4.67 -21.04 -14.16
C PHE A 132 -5.78 -20.08 -14.67
N LEU A 133 -5.47 -18.81 -14.91
CA LEU A 133 -6.32 -17.82 -15.61
C LEU A 133 -5.75 -17.53 -17.00
#